data_AF-A0A3M7MYI2-F1
#
_entry.id   AF-A0A3M7MYI2-F1
#
_cell.length_a   1.000
_cell.length_b   1.000
_cell.length_c   1.000
_cell.angle_alpha   90.00
_cell.angle_beta   90.00
_cell.angle_gamma   90.00
#
_symmetry.space_group_name_H-M   'P 1'
#
loop_
_entity.id
_entity.type
_entity.pdbx_description
1 polymer ?
#
loop_
_entity_poly.entity_id
_entity_poly.type
_entity_poly.pdbx_seq_one_letter_code
_entity_poly.pdbx_strand_id
1 'polypeptide(L)'
;MEDPSILEEDAMDEFKHPLPQKHCDDGRVIYLARNNYGPLRRAVGVIRICDFDLAVLGGDTLHKGCIQGEVYRAPEVILDAGYTYSADIWSLGVMLWDLLEGKALFKIGEPEPGQVYIHDEHKHLAYITTLLGENCPQSLLERGDRTSLFYDEDGRLARRSELEVPSSFSFETTLASVSGEEKRMLVDFVQRMIRWDPKQRSTAKELLQDPWLDTGIVIK
;
A
#
# COMPACT_ATOMS: atom_id res chain seq x y z
N MET A 1 -12.53 -19.63 2.43
CA MET A 1 -11.48 -20.58 2.83
C MET A 1 -11.29 -21.60 1.73
N GLU A 2 -10.05 -21.81 1.32
CA GLU A 2 -9.67 -22.73 0.23
C GLU A 2 -9.72 -24.20 0.67
N ASP A 3 -9.53 -24.44 1.98
CA ASP A 3 -9.55 -25.74 2.64
C ASP A 3 -10.17 -25.59 4.04
N PRO A 4 -11.35 -26.17 4.31
CA PRO A 4 -11.99 -26.09 5.63
C PRO A 4 -11.19 -26.79 6.75
N SER A 5 -10.31 -27.74 6.39
CA SER A 5 -9.51 -28.48 7.39
C SER A 5 -8.48 -27.60 8.10
N ILE A 6 -8.08 -26.47 7.50
CA ILE A 6 -7.16 -25.50 8.12
C ILE A 6 -7.67 -25.07 9.49
N LEU A 7 -8.96 -24.75 9.63
CA LEU A 7 -9.52 -24.34 10.92
C LEU A 7 -9.47 -25.44 11.99
N GLU A 8 -9.67 -26.70 11.58
CA GLU A 8 -9.65 -27.84 12.49
C GLU A 8 -8.21 -28.19 12.90
N GLU A 9 -7.27 -28.13 11.94
CA GLU A 9 -5.84 -28.25 12.19
C GLU A 9 -5.35 -27.16 13.15
N ASP A 10 -5.76 -25.90 12.95
CA ASP A 10 -5.38 -24.77 13.81
C ASP A 10 -5.97 -24.88 15.21
N ALA A 11 -7.24 -25.27 15.33
CA ALA A 11 -7.85 -25.48 16.64
C ALA A 11 -7.14 -26.59 17.43
N MET A 12 -6.74 -27.65 16.73
CA MET A 12 -5.97 -28.75 17.29
C MET A 12 -4.54 -28.32 17.68
N ASP A 13 -3.89 -27.51 16.86
CA ASP A 13 -2.55 -26.99 17.13
C ASP A 13 -2.57 -26.02 18.31
N GLU A 14 -3.53 -25.09 18.39
CA GLU A 14 -3.67 -24.19 19.53
C GLU A 14 -3.95 -24.95 20.83
N PHE A 15 -4.71 -26.05 20.77
CA PHE A 15 -4.93 -26.92 21.92
C PHE A 15 -3.66 -27.63 22.38
N LYS A 16 -2.82 -28.12 21.45
CA LYS A 16 -1.59 -28.87 21.76
C LYS A 16 -0.39 -27.98 22.06
N HIS A 17 -0.32 -26.83 21.40
CA HIS A 17 0.78 -25.89 21.35
C HIS A 17 0.24 -24.45 21.40
N PRO A 18 -0.32 -24.05 22.56
CA PRO A 18 -0.94 -22.74 22.69
C PRO A 18 0.06 -21.62 22.41
N LEU A 19 -0.38 -20.62 21.65
CA LEU A 19 0.39 -19.42 21.42
C LEU A 19 0.59 -18.65 22.74
N PRO A 20 1.57 -17.72 22.81
CA PRO A 20 1.76 -16.87 23.97
C PRO A 20 0.45 -16.20 24.41
N GLN A 21 0.18 -16.28 25.71
CA GLN A 21 -1.01 -15.71 26.33
C GLN A 21 -0.58 -14.68 27.37
N LYS A 22 -1.31 -13.55 27.41
CA LYS A 22 -1.17 -12.56 28.47
C LYS A 22 -2.36 -12.70 29.41
N HIS A 23 -2.07 -13.06 30.65
CA HIS A 23 -3.04 -13.09 31.74
C HIS A 23 -3.09 -11.70 32.39
N CYS A 24 -4.27 -11.12 32.46
CA CYS A 24 -4.54 -9.85 33.13
C CYS A 24 -5.00 -10.09 34.57
N ASP A 25 -4.74 -9.11 35.45
CA ASP A 25 -5.10 -9.19 36.87
C ASP A 25 -6.63 -9.25 37.09
N ASP A 26 -7.42 -8.84 36.11
CA ASP A 26 -8.89 -8.91 36.11
C ASP A 26 -9.45 -10.25 35.60
N GLY A 27 -8.58 -11.25 35.38
CA GLY A 27 -8.96 -12.58 34.93
C GLY A 27 -9.13 -12.73 33.42
N ARG A 28 -8.95 -11.66 32.63
CA ARG A 28 -8.93 -11.78 31.16
C ARG A 28 -7.67 -12.46 30.67
N VAL A 29 -7.80 -13.24 29.60
CA VAL A 29 -6.68 -13.82 28.85
C VAL A 29 -6.69 -13.22 27.45
N ILE A 30 -5.57 -12.62 27.06
CA ILE A 30 -5.34 -12.10 25.72
C ILE A 30 -4.47 -13.11 24.99
N TYR A 31 -4.99 -13.65 23.89
CA TYR A 31 -4.29 -14.61 23.03
C TYR A 31 -3.56 -13.87 21.93
N LEU A 32 -2.32 -14.28 21.64
CA LEU A 32 -1.64 -13.81 20.44
C LEU A 32 -2.37 -14.37 19.20
N ALA A 33 -2.68 -13.50 18.24
CA ALA A 33 -3.33 -13.92 17.01
C ALA A 33 -2.42 -14.80 16.14
N ARG A 34 -2.99 -15.87 15.58
CA ARG A 34 -2.31 -16.73 14.61
C ARG A 34 -2.50 -16.15 13.22
N ASN A 35 -1.45 -15.54 12.69
CA ASN A 35 -1.53 -14.81 11.41
C ASN A 35 -0.82 -15.54 10.26
N ASN A 36 -0.29 -16.74 10.49
CA ASN A 36 0.44 -17.50 9.48
C ASN A 36 -0.15 -18.92 9.36
N TYR A 37 -0.90 -19.14 8.28
CA TYR A 37 -1.51 -20.42 7.94
C TYR A 37 -0.69 -21.23 6.92
N GLY A 38 0.58 -20.84 6.72
CA GLY A 38 1.46 -21.40 5.70
C GLY A 38 1.14 -20.91 4.28
N PRO A 39 1.86 -21.43 3.27
CA PRO A 39 1.61 -21.11 1.87
C PRO A 39 0.25 -21.65 1.41
N LEU A 40 -0.35 -20.99 0.40
CA LEU A 40 -1.59 -21.46 -0.21
C LEU A 40 -1.44 -22.89 -0.75
N ARG A 41 -2.31 -23.80 -0.30
CA ARG A 41 -2.28 -25.24 -0.69
C ARG A 41 -2.88 -25.48 -2.07
N ARG A 42 -3.68 -24.55 -2.61
CA ARG A 42 -4.28 -24.60 -3.95
C ARG A 42 -4.03 -23.29 -4.69
N ALA A 43 -4.09 -23.34 -6.03
CA ALA A 43 -4.06 -22.13 -6.84
C ALA A 43 -5.17 -21.16 -6.40
N VAL A 44 -4.80 -19.88 -6.38
CA VAL A 44 -5.56 -18.74 -5.85
C VAL A 44 -7.06 -18.90 -6.10
N GLY A 45 -7.84 -19.02 -5.03
CA GLY A 45 -9.30 -19.01 -5.11
C GLY A 45 -9.85 -17.67 -5.60
N VAL A 46 -11.19 -17.53 -5.64
CA VAL A 46 -11.81 -16.23 -5.90
C VAL A 46 -11.45 -15.26 -4.78
N ILE A 47 -10.61 -14.26 -5.08
CA ILE A 47 -10.28 -13.18 -4.15
C ILE A 47 -11.52 -12.30 -3.97
N ARG A 48 -11.81 -11.96 -2.70
CA ARG A 48 -12.89 -11.05 -2.34
C ARG A 48 -12.36 -10.01 -1.38
N ILE A 49 -12.74 -8.75 -1.58
CA ILE A 49 -12.49 -7.69 -0.61
C ILE A 49 -13.35 -7.98 0.61
N CYS A 50 -12.74 -7.89 1.78
CA CYS A 50 -13.38 -8.01 3.09
C CYS A 50 -13.00 -6.81 3.96
N ASP A 51 -13.54 -6.76 5.18
CA ASP A 51 -13.28 -5.72 6.17
C ASP A 51 -13.65 -4.31 5.68
N PHE A 52 -14.93 -3.97 5.81
CA PHE A 52 -15.49 -2.69 5.40
C PHE A 52 -15.65 -1.72 6.58
N ASP A 53 -14.96 -1.95 7.71
CA ASP A 53 -15.16 -1.18 8.95
C ASP A 53 -14.76 0.30 8.80
N LEU A 54 -13.83 0.60 7.88
CA LEU A 54 -13.40 1.96 7.52
C LEU A 54 -13.96 2.44 6.18
N ALA A 55 -14.88 1.68 5.57
CA ALA A 55 -15.47 2.06 4.28
C ALA A 55 -16.42 3.24 4.45
N VAL A 56 -16.36 4.17 3.50
CA VAL A 56 -17.26 5.33 3.43
C VAL A 56 -18.03 5.30 2.12
N LEU A 57 -19.19 5.95 2.09
CA LEU A 57 -19.96 6.08 0.86
C LEU A 57 -19.19 6.92 -0.16
N GLY A 58 -19.05 6.37 -1.38
CA GLY A 58 -18.44 7.07 -2.50
C GLY A 58 -19.30 8.22 -3.03
N GLY A 59 -18.78 8.93 -4.02
CA GLY A 59 -19.41 10.07 -4.68
C GLY A 59 -18.45 11.24 -4.86
N ASP A 60 -18.98 12.42 -5.14
CA ASP A 60 -18.19 13.64 -5.35
C ASP A 60 -17.80 14.34 -4.04
N THR A 61 -18.24 13.81 -2.90
CA THR A 61 -17.90 14.36 -1.58
C THR A 61 -16.48 13.95 -1.21
N LEU A 62 -15.64 14.94 -0.91
CA LEU A 62 -14.31 14.70 -0.36
C LEU A 62 -14.44 14.27 1.10
N HIS A 63 -13.78 13.16 1.43
CA HIS A 63 -13.61 12.69 2.81
C HIS A 63 -12.24 13.11 3.34
N LYS A 64 -12.08 13.18 4.65
CA LYS A 64 -10.81 13.52 5.33
C LYS A 64 -10.55 12.55 6.47
N GLY A 65 -9.30 12.49 6.93
CA GLY A 65 -8.87 11.64 8.03
C GLY A 65 -7.86 10.57 7.63
N CYS A 66 -7.39 9.84 8.64
CA CYS A 66 -6.36 8.83 8.48
C CYS A 66 -6.97 7.51 8.01
N ILE A 67 -6.87 7.26 6.70
CA ILE A 67 -7.24 5.99 6.08
C ILE A 67 -6.00 5.29 5.50
N GLN A 68 -6.24 4.10 4.94
CA GLN A 68 -5.25 3.22 4.30
C GLN A 68 -4.21 2.65 5.27
N GLY A 69 -3.71 1.46 4.94
CA GLY A 69 -2.49 0.95 5.54
C GLY A 69 -1.34 1.90 5.24
N GLU A 70 -0.45 2.10 6.21
CA GLU A 70 0.58 3.15 6.18
C GLU A 70 1.43 3.13 4.90
N VAL A 71 1.86 1.95 4.44
CA VAL A 71 2.64 1.79 3.20
C VAL A 71 1.85 1.99 1.91
N TYR A 72 0.52 1.93 1.98
CA TYR A 72 -0.39 2.06 0.85
C TYR A 72 -1.07 3.43 0.79
N ARG A 73 -0.67 4.36 1.68
CA ARG A 73 -1.29 5.67 1.84
C ARG A 73 -1.00 6.57 0.64
N ALA A 74 -2.04 7.21 0.12
CA ALA A 74 -1.94 8.11 -1.02
C ALA A 74 -1.45 9.51 -0.60
N PRO A 75 -0.79 10.28 -1.48
CA PRO A 75 -0.24 11.60 -1.12
C PRO A 75 -1.33 12.57 -0.65
N GLU A 76 -2.54 12.55 -1.22
CA GLU A 76 -3.65 13.38 -0.76
C GLU A 76 -4.13 13.02 0.66
N VAL A 77 -3.91 11.78 1.11
CA VAL A 77 -4.25 11.33 2.46
C VAL A 77 -3.14 11.72 3.43
N ILE A 78 -1.85 11.57 3.05
CA ILE A 78 -0.73 12.06 3.87
C ILE A 78 -0.84 13.57 4.12
N LEU A 79 -1.18 14.33 3.08
CA LEU A 79 -1.31 15.79 3.15
C LEU A 79 -2.65 16.29 3.72
N ASP A 80 -3.58 15.38 4.00
CA ASP A 80 -4.96 15.68 4.39
C ASP A 80 -5.66 16.67 3.43
N ALA A 81 -5.45 16.48 2.13
CA ALA A 81 -6.02 17.30 1.06
C ALA A 81 -7.44 16.88 0.66
N GLY A 82 -7.98 15.86 1.32
CA GLY A 82 -9.26 15.23 1.02
C GLY A 82 -9.18 14.18 -0.09
N TYR A 83 -9.89 13.06 0.11
CA TYR A 83 -9.83 11.88 -0.75
C TYR A 83 -11.20 11.45 -1.27
N THR A 84 -11.18 10.63 -2.32
CA THR A 84 -12.33 9.90 -2.89
C THR A 84 -11.92 8.43 -3.13
N TYR A 85 -12.70 7.66 -3.90
CA TYR A 85 -12.34 6.30 -4.33
C TYR A 85 -10.98 6.20 -5.04
N SER A 86 -10.45 7.31 -5.56
CA SER A 86 -9.11 7.38 -6.17
C SER A 86 -7.98 6.99 -5.21
N ALA A 87 -8.22 7.08 -3.89
CA ALA A 87 -7.29 6.60 -2.88
C ALA A 87 -7.18 5.06 -2.90
N ASP A 88 -8.28 4.34 -3.13
CA ASP A 88 -8.28 2.87 -3.28
C ASP A 88 -7.51 2.45 -4.53
N ILE A 89 -7.64 3.21 -5.62
CA ILE A 89 -6.87 2.98 -6.85
C ILE A 89 -5.37 3.12 -6.60
N TRP A 90 -4.96 4.14 -5.84
CA TRP A 90 -3.56 4.29 -5.44
C TRP A 90 -3.08 3.09 -4.63
N SER A 91 -3.82 2.71 -3.59
CA SER A 91 -3.47 1.56 -2.75
C SER A 91 -3.36 0.28 -3.56
N LEU A 92 -4.26 0.06 -4.53
CA LEU A 92 -4.20 -1.08 -5.45
C LEU A 92 -2.91 -1.08 -6.28
N GLY A 93 -2.50 0.08 -6.81
CA GLY A 93 -1.27 0.21 -7.60
C GLY A 93 -0.02 -0.15 -6.78
N VAL A 94 0.07 0.35 -5.55
CA VAL A 94 1.17 0.03 -4.64
C VAL A 94 1.13 -1.44 -4.24
N MET A 95 -0.04 -1.96 -3.86
CA MET A 95 -0.22 -3.37 -3.46
C MET A 95 0.12 -4.34 -4.59
N LEU A 96 -0.28 -4.04 -5.83
CA LEU A 96 0.05 -4.88 -6.99
C LEU A 96 1.58 -4.99 -7.18
N TRP A 97 2.28 -3.86 -7.00
CA TRP A 97 3.73 -3.83 -7.09
C TRP A 97 4.39 -4.69 -6.01
N ASP A 98 3.94 -4.56 -4.77
CA ASP A 98 4.42 -5.33 -3.63
C ASP A 98 4.22 -6.84 -3.82
N LEU A 99 3.04 -7.24 -4.33
CA LEU A 99 2.69 -8.63 -4.58
C LEU A 99 3.58 -9.26 -5.66
N LEU A 100 3.94 -8.49 -6.70
CA LEU A 100 4.78 -8.99 -7.79
C LEU A 100 6.26 -9.07 -7.41
N GLU A 101 6.76 -8.11 -6.65
CA GLU A 101 8.17 -8.06 -6.26
C GLU A 101 8.48 -8.78 -4.93
N GLY A 102 7.46 -9.13 -4.15
CA GLY A 102 7.59 -9.72 -2.82
C GLY A 102 8.24 -8.78 -1.80
N LYS A 103 8.30 -7.48 -2.08
CA LYS A 103 8.92 -6.44 -1.24
C LYS A 103 8.16 -5.13 -1.40
N ALA A 104 8.15 -4.31 -0.34
CA ALA A 104 7.48 -3.01 -0.38
C ALA A 104 8.09 -2.07 -1.43
N LEU A 105 7.23 -1.44 -2.25
CA LEU A 105 7.60 -0.38 -3.19
C LEU A 105 8.22 0.81 -2.45
N PHE A 106 7.59 1.24 -1.35
CA PHE A 106 8.07 2.32 -0.50
C PHE A 106 8.71 1.77 0.78
N LYS A 107 10.00 2.08 1.00
CA LYS A 107 10.76 1.59 2.17
C LYS A 107 10.83 2.63 3.27
N ILE A 108 9.77 2.69 4.06
CA ILE A 108 9.43 3.78 5.00
C ILE A 108 9.78 3.46 6.46
N GLY A 109 10.83 2.66 6.63
CA GLY A 109 11.37 2.23 7.92
C GLY A 109 11.28 0.72 8.08
N GLU A 110 12.42 0.06 8.27
CA GLU A 110 12.44 -1.24 8.91
C GLU A 110 12.84 -0.97 10.36
N PRO A 111 12.03 -1.34 11.36
CA PRO A 111 12.42 -1.15 12.74
C PRO A 111 13.68 -1.99 13.00
N GLU A 112 14.72 -1.37 13.57
CA GLU A 112 15.82 -2.16 14.12
C GLU A 112 15.27 -3.13 15.19
N PRO A 113 15.93 -4.28 15.41
CA PRO A 113 15.49 -5.22 16.44
C PRO A 113 15.29 -4.53 17.80
N GLY A 114 14.04 -4.54 18.29
CA GLY A 114 13.66 -3.93 19.57
C GLY A 114 13.14 -2.49 19.50
N GLN A 115 13.06 -1.88 18.31
CA GLN A 115 12.42 -0.58 18.14
C GLN A 115 10.95 -0.71 17.70
N VAL A 116 10.14 0.26 18.13
CA VAL A 116 8.76 0.40 17.64
C VAL A 116 8.82 0.92 16.21
N TYR A 117 8.10 0.27 15.30
CA TYR A 117 7.92 0.77 13.95
C TYR A 117 7.24 2.14 14.00
N ILE A 118 7.88 3.15 13.41
CA ILE A 118 7.30 4.48 13.24
C ILE A 118 7.24 4.73 11.74
N HIS A 119 6.02 4.93 11.25
CA HIS A 119 5.81 5.30 9.88
C HIS A 119 6.34 6.71 9.59
N ASP A 120 7.40 6.80 8.78
CA ASP A 120 7.98 8.07 8.35
C ASP A 120 7.25 8.59 7.09
N GLU A 121 6.19 9.37 7.32
CA GLU A 121 5.41 10.02 6.25
C GLU A 121 6.27 10.95 5.38
N HIS A 122 7.32 11.55 5.95
CA HIS A 122 8.19 12.45 5.20
C HIS A 122 9.06 11.67 4.22
N LYS A 123 9.63 10.54 4.67
CA LYS A 123 10.32 9.58 3.80
C LYS A 123 9.36 8.98 2.76
N HIS A 124 8.10 8.75 3.12
CA HIS A 124 7.07 8.30 2.19
C HIS A 124 6.87 9.28 1.02
N LEU A 125 6.63 10.56 1.34
CA LEU A 125 6.51 11.61 0.32
C LEU A 125 7.78 11.78 -0.51
N ALA A 126 8.95 11.55 0.08
CA ALA A 126 10.21 11.51 -0.63
C ALA A 126 10.26 10.39 -1.69
N TYR A 127 9.87 9.16 -1.35
CA TYR A 127 9.77 8.07 -2.32
C TYR A 127 8.79 8.40 -3.44
N ILE A 128 7.62 8.92 -3.11
CA ILE A 128 6.62 9.35 -4.09
C ILE A 128 7.19 10.42 -5.03
N THR A 129 7.90 11.40 -4.46
CA THR A 129 8.53 12.49 -5.21
C THR A 129 9.61 12.00 -6.15
N THR A 130 10.42 11.01 -5.74
CA THR A 130 11.43 10.44 -6.64
C THR A 130 10.79 9.57 -7.73
N LEU A 131 9.74 8.83 -7.40
CA LEU A 131 9.04 7.95 -8.35
C LEU A 131 8.28 8.74 -9.44
N LEU A 132 7.58 9.80 -9.03
CA LEU A 132 6.68 10.57 -9.89
C LEU A 132 7.29 11.89 -10.39
N GLY A 133 8.47 12.25 -9.88
CA GLY A 133 9.13 13.52 -10.13
C GLY A 133 8.70 14.63 -9.17
N GLU A 134 9.49 15.70 -9.15
CA GLU A 134 9.35 16.86 -8.24
C GLU A 134 8.11 17.73 -8.50
N ASN A 135 7.32 17.40 -9.52
CA ASN A 135 6.15 18.17 -9.94
C ASN A 135 4.89 17.77 -9.16
N CYS A 136 4.93 17.88 -7.82
CA CYS A 136 3.72 17.78 -7.01
C CYS A 136 2.77 18.93 -7.42
N PRO A 137 1.51 18.66 -7.81
CA PRO A 137 0.60 19.70 -8.24
C PRO A 137 0.36 20.73 -7.14
N GLN A 138 0.53 22.01 -7.46
CA GLN A 138 0.26 23.11 -6.53
C GLN A 138 -1.15 23.02 -5.94
N SER A 139 -2.13 22.62 -6.76
CA SER A 139 -3.51 22.43 -6.31
C SER A 139 -3.69 21.34 -5.24
N LEU A 140 -2.80 20.34 -5.20
CA LEU A 140 -2.79 19.32 -4.15
C LEU A 140 -2.19 19.90 -2.87
N LEU A 141 -1.08 20.63 -2.99
CA LEU A 141 -0.42 21.29 -1.87
C LEU A 141 -1.33 22.34 -1.21
N GLU A 142 -2.01 23.18 -2.00
CA GLU A 142 -2.93 24.22 -1.52
C GLU A 142 -4.14 23.66 -0.77
N ARG A 143 -4.61 22.46 -1.16
CA ARG A 143 -5.72 21.78 -0.49
C ARG A 143 -5.31 21.06 0.80
N GLY A 144 -4.02 20.74 0.95
CA GLY A 144 -3.51 19.92 2.04
C GLY A 144 -3.37 20.70 3.34
N ASP A 145 -4.14 20.33 4.36
CA ASP A 145 -4.06 20.94 5.69
C ASP A 145 -2.70 20.68 6.36
N ARG A 146 -1.97 19.64 5.92
CA ARG A 146 -0.67 19.21 6.46
C ARG A 146 0.51 19.58 5.58
N THR A 147 0.31 20.32 4.48
CA THR A 147 1.35 20.63 3.51
C THR A 147 2.59 21.27 4.11
N SER A 148 2.40 22.24 5.03
CA SER A 148 3.50 22.98 5.67
C SER A 148 4.41 22.12 6.57
N LEU A 149 3.99 20.89 6.90
CA LEU A 149 4.85 19.95 7.64
C LEU A 149 5.93 19.32 6.75
N PHE A 150 5.70 19.29 5.43
CA PHE A 150 6.51 18.51 4.49
C PHE A 150 7.08 19.33 3.34
N TYR A 151 6.40 20.41 2.93
CA TYR A 151 6.79 21.23 1.79
C TYR A 151 7.15 22.65 2.23
N ASP A 152 8.12 23.25 1.53
CA ASP A 152 8.48 24.66 1.69
C ASP A 152 7.52 25.59 0.91
N GLU A 153 7.76 26.90 1.03
CA GLU A 153 6.94 27.93 0.37
C GLU A 153 7.01 27.88 -1.16
N ASP A 154 8.08 27.28 -1.72
CA ASP A 154 8.26 27.08 -3.15
C ASP A 154 7.59 25.77 -3.65
N GLY A 155 6.92 25.03 -2.77
CA GLY A 155 6.27 23.76 -3.07
C GLY A 155 7.24 22.59 -3.24
N ARG A 156 8.47 22.70 -2.72
CA ARG A 156 9.47 21.63 -2.75
C ARG A 156 9.45 20.85 -1.45
N LEU A 157 9.70 19.54 -1.54
CA LEU A 157 9.77 18.70 -0.34
C LEU A 157 10.97 19.13 0.53
N ALA A 158 10.67 19.56 1.75
CA ALA A 158 11.67 20.08 2.68
C ALA A 158 12.69 19.00 3.06
N ARG A 159 13.94 19.38 3.32
CA ARG A 159 15.01 18.45 3.79
C ARG A 159 15.15 17.18 2.95
N ARG A 160 14.84 17.24 1.65
CA ARG A 160 14.81 16.08 0.74
C ARG A 160 16.08 15.24 0.78
N SER A 161 17.24 15.90 0.88
CA SER A 161 18.57 15.28 0.93
C SER A 161 18.81 14.43 2.17
N GLU A 162 18.09 14.67 3.27
CA GLU A 162 18.22 13.93 4.54
C GLU A 162 17.43 12.62 4.54
N LEU A 163 16.52 12.42 3.59
CA LEU A 163 15.57 11.29 3.59
C LEU A 163 16.12 10.02 2.89
N GLU A 164 17.38 10.04 2.44
CA GLU A 164 18.14 8.89 1.93
C GLU A 164 17.40 7.97 0.94
N VAL A 165 16.71 8.56 -0.03
CA VAL A 165 16.09 7.79 -1.12
C VAL A 165 17.02 7.79 -2.33
N PRO A 166 17.31 6.62 -2.93
CA PRO A 166 18.16 6.54 -4.12
C PRO A 166 17.59 7.37 -5.28
N SER A 167 18.42 8.20 -5.92
CA SER A 167 18.02 8.98 -7.10
C SER A 167 17.65 8.11 -8.30
N SER A 168 18.13 6.86 -8.34
CA SER A 168 17.78 5.87 -9.35
C SER A 168 16.43 5.18 -9.11
N PHE A 169 15.72 5.50 -8.02
CA PHE A 169 14.44 4.87 -7.70
C PHE A 169 13.38 5.21 -8.74
N SER A 170 12.94 4.22 -9.51
CA SER A 170 11.91 4.35 -10.53
C SER A 170 11.13 3.04 -10.67
N PHE A 171 10.04 3.05 -11.42
CA PHE A 171 9.32 1.81 -11.75
C PHE A 171 10.24 0.79 -12.45
N GLU A 172 11.11 1.25 -13.35
CA GLU A 172 12.00 0.39 -14.12
C GLU A 172 13.10 -0.23 -13.26
N THR A 173 13.62 0.49 -12.27
CA THR A 173 14.70 -0.04 -11.42
C THR A 173 14.20 -0.90 -10.27
N THR A 174 12.93 -0.73 -9.87
CA THR A 174 12.33 -1.45 -8.75
C THR A 174 11.68 -2.78 -9.15
N LEU A 175 11.34 -2.93 -10.43
CA LEU A 175 10.72 -4.13 -11.01
C LEU A 175 11.79 -5.11 -11.53
N ALA A 176 11.98 -6.23 -10.84
CA ALA A 176 12.94 -7.28 -11.19
C ALA A 176 12.29 -8.61 -11.61
N SER A 177 11.04 -8.85 -11.20
CA SER A 177 10.28 -10.09 -11.44
C SER A 177 9.92 -10.33 -12.91
N VAL A 178 9.68 -9.26 -13.67
CA VAL A 178 9.28 -9.31 -15.08
C VAL A 178 10.24 -8.55 -15.99
N SER A 179 10.27 -8.88 -17.27
CA SER A 179 11.20 -8.28 -18.24
C SER A 179 10.57 -8.09 -19.62
N GLY A 180 11.24 -7.33 -20.49
CA GLY A 180 10.78 -7.09 -21.87
C GLY A 180 9.43 -6.38 -21.95
N GLU A 181 8.56 -6.89 -22.83
CA GLU A 181 7.26 -6.29 -23.12
C GLU A 181 6.29 -6.37 -21.94
N GLU A 182 6.30 -7.48 -21.19
CA GLU A 182 5.46 -7.64 -20.00
C GLU A 182 5.78 -6.57 -18.96
N LYS A 183 7.08 -6.30 -18.74
CA LYS A 183 7.52 -5.22 -17.87
C LYS A 183 7.01 -3.86 -18.33
N ARG A 184 7.10 -3.56 -19.62
CA ARG A 184 6.60 -2.29 -20.17
C ARG A 184 5.10 -2.15 -19.94
N MET A 185 4.32 -3.18 -20.27
CA MET A 185 2.87 -3.19 -20.10
C MET A 185 2.45 -3.04 -18.62
N LEU A 186 3.14 -3.75 -17.71
CA LEU A 186 2.88 -3.62 -16.27
C LEU A 186 3.18 -2.21 -15.75
N VAL A 187 4.30 -1.61 -16.18
CA VAL A 187 4.63 -0.23 -15.79
C VAL A 187 3.57 0.73 -16.31
N ASP A 188 3.16 0.62 -17.57
CA ASP A 188 2.09 1.43 -18.15
C ASP A 188 0.75 1.23 -17.40
N PHE A 189 0.47 -0.01 -16.97
CA PHE A 189 -0.71 -0.36 -16.19
C PHE A 189 -0.71 0.35 -14.82
N VAL A 190 0.37 0.20 -14.05
CA VAL A 190 0.51 0.74 -12.69
C VAL A 190 0.63 2.26 -12.68
N GLN A 191 1.29 2.85 -13.69
CA GLN A 191 1.39 4.31 -13.81
C GLN A 191 0.03 4.99 -13.96
N ARG A 192 -1.03 4.29 -14.40
CA ARG A 192 -2.39 4.85 -14.41
C ARG A 192 -3.06 4.86 -13.04
N MET A 193 -2.50 4.13 -12.07
CA MET A 193 -2.98 4.10 -10.68
C MET A 193 -2.18 5.04 -9.78
N ILE A 194 -0.85 5.08 -9.98
CA ILE A 194 0.07 5.85 -9.14
C ILE A 194 0.37 7.19 -9.81
N ARG A 195 -0.51 8.17 -9.56
CA ARG A 195 -0.39 9.57 -10.02
C ARG A 195 -0.56 10.55 -8.88
N TRP A 196 0.13 11.68 -8.96
CA TRP A 196 0.00 12.79 -8.01
C TRP A 196 -1.45 13.29 -7.91
N ASP A 197 -2.02 13.72 -9.03
CA ASP A 197 -3.41 14.21 -9.07
C ASP A 197 -4.38 13.02 -9.02
N PRO A 198 -5.23 12.90 -7.99
CA PRO A 198 -6.17 11.80 -7.89
C PRO A 198 -7.16 11.75 -9.05
N LYS A 199 -7.43 12.88 -9.71
CA LYS A 199 -8.32 12.97 -10.89
C LYS A 199 -7.71 12.37 -12.16
N GLN A 200 -6.39 12.20 -12.20
CA GLN A 200 -5.69 11.60 -13.33
C GLN A 200 -5.53 10.08 -13.19
N ARG A 201 -5.95 9.51 -12.07
CA ARG A 201 -5.93 8.06 -11.86
C ARG A 201 -7.10 7.42 -12.61
N SER A 202 -6.83 6.32 -13.29
CA SER A 202 -7.88 5.55 -13.97
C SER A 202 -8.85 4.94 -12.95
N THR A 203 -10.11 4.83 -13.35
CA THR A 203 -11.12 4.12 -12.57
C THR A 203 -10.86 2.61 -12.61
N ALA A 204 -11.38 1.87 -11.62
CA ALA A 204 -11.33 0.40 -11.64
C ALA A 204 -11.95 -0.19 -12.92
N LYS A 205 -13.01 0.45 -13.45
CA LYS A 205 -13.67 0.05 -14.69
C LYS A 205 -12.76 0.18 -15.90
N GLU A 206 -11.98 1.26 -15.99
CA GLU A 206 -11.03 1.48 -17.09
C GLU A 206 -9.82 0.55 -16.97
N LEU A 207 -9.31 0.35 -15.75
CA LEU A 207 -8.20 -0.57 -15.49
C LEU A 207 -8.57 -2.01 -15.85
N LEU A 208 -9.82 -2.43 -15.65
CA LEU A 208 -10.30 -3.76 -16.02
C LEU A 208 -10.24 -4.04 -17.53
N GLN A 209 -10.17 -3.00 -18.36
CA GLN A 209 -10.06 -3.13 -19.82
C GLN A 209 -8.60 -3.09 -20.30
N ASP A 210 -7.63 -3.11 -19.39
CA ASP A 210 -6.23 -3.01 -19.79
C ASP A 210 -5.68 -4.30 -20.41
N PRO A 211 -4.97 -4.22 -21.55
CA PRO A 211 -4.38 -5.38 -22.21
C PRO A 211 -3.41 -6.20 -21.35
N TRP A 212 -2.77 -5.60 -20.33
CA TRP A 212 -1.87 -6.34 -19.43
C TRP A 212 -2.61 -7.43 -18.64
N LEU A 213 -3.90 -7.24 -18.34
CA LEU A 213 -4.69 -8.27 -17.65
C LEU A 213 -4.97 -9.49 -18.52
N ASP A 214 -4.91 -9.34 -19.86
CA ASP A 214 -5.16 -10.41 -20.82
C ASP A 214 -3.91 -11.25 -21.13
N THR A 215 -2.71 -10.82 -20.71
CA THR A 215 -1.47 -11.51 -21.08
C THR A 215 -1.25 -12.83 -20.34
N GLY A 216 -2.05 -13.12 -19.30
CA GLY A 216 -1.89 -14.28 -18.42
C GLY A 216 -0.57 -14.18 -17.65
N ILE A 217 -0.62 -13.74 -16.38
CA ILE A 217 0.59 -13.53 -15.58
C ILE A 217 1.35 -14.86 -15.45
N VAL A 218 2.56 -14.94 -16.03
CA VAL A 218 3.50 -16.04 -15.78
C VAL A 218 4.53 -15.53 -14.77
N ILE A 219 4.16 -15.55 -13.48
CA ILE A 219 5.12 -15.30 -12.41
C ILE A 219 6.15 -16.44 -12.47
N LYS A 220 7.41 -16.10 -12.77
CA LYS A 220 8.53 -17.05 -12.80
C LYS A 220 9.04 -17.40 -11.42
#